data_AF-A0A412AYG7-F1
#
_entry.id   AF-A0A412AYG7-F1
#
_cell.length_a   1.000
_cell.length_b   1.000
_cell.length_c   1.000
_cell.angle_alpha   90.00
_cell.angle_beta   90.00
_cell.angle_gamma   90.00
#
_symmetry.space_group_name_H-M   'P 1'
#
loop_
_entity.id
_entity.type
_entity.pdbx_description
1 polymer ?
#
loop_
_entity_poly.entity_id
_entity_poly.type
_entity_poly.pdbx_seq_one_letter_code
_entity_poly.pdbx_strand_id
1 'polypeptide(L)'
;MEPELFLLEMAGTEECKSITYKRLAIREFMGLYFSQKRKIGQIDPFMIPFGKVIKNSIKEYEVNIDDLVKYMIDNDKSNCALFAATAWFKPKAELSSGAYYSAIAKYKIITPFVEEVDLDAVALMVVCFVFDNLTPTKIDIREFVKEEVFAYPTNQYGLTKVNGAVFKLDGLIFDGKGYYYNILTNKAPVNSRDTMVGFARIIHDETKNCDILYRLDERLSVPESEYYDYTGAAFAKFRGPQFNFDRSKLNGKKTITVHIDEETMDKLLMVVKQGIDQNTGEEFWHIEIETLPYRDSTNGYVITTFLHGMYYPHKDVFTHIDYTKNQYSGNVYSQKYADSQNGIPVDQYTETRDLHYKIWCIENGEFTRETWYKLMIISLSDSYQRLLNEILA
;
A
#
# COMPACT_ATOMS: atom_id res chain seq x y z
N MET A 1 22.94 0.81 -28.34
CA MET A 1 23.30 0.83 -26.89
C MET A 1 23.04 -0.54 -26.28
N GLU A 2 23.82 -0.98 -25.28
CA GLU A 2 23.60 -2.26 -24.59
C GLU A 2 22.27 -2.29 -23.81
N PRO A 3 21.53 -3.42 -23.79
CA PRO A 3 20.23 -3.53 -23.13
C PRO A 3 20.20 -3.12 -21.66
N GLU A 4 21.18 -3.55 -20.86
CA GLU A 4 21.23 -3.23 -19.43
C GLU A 4 21.38 -1.72 -19.18
N LEU A 5 22.31 -1.08 -19.90
CA LEU A 5 22.54 0.36 -19.79
C LEU A 5 21.29 1.14 -20.21
N PHE A 6 20.65 0.72 -21.29
CA PHE A 6 19.40 1.31 -21.74
C PHE A 6 18.32 1.26 -20.66
N LEU A 7 18.10 0.08 -20.04
CA LEU A 7 17.07 -0.10 -19.02
C LEU A 7 17.35 0.71 -17.74
N LEU A 8 18.62 0.78 -17.32
CA LEU A 8 19.04 1.60 -16.19
C LEU A 8 18.85 3.09 -16.47
N GLU A 9 19.14 3.54 -17.68
CA GLU A 9 18.89 4.92 -18.10
C GLU A 9 17.39 5.24 -18.06
N MET A 10 16.55 4.36 -18.60
CA MET A 10 15.08 4.52 -18.57
C MET A 10 14.54 4.60 -17.13
N ALA A 11 15.06 3.77 -16.22
CA ALA A 11 14.70 3.83 -14.80
C ALA A 11 15.08 5.17 -14.13
N GLY A 12 16.11 5.84 -14.64
CA GLY A 12 16.61 7.13 -14.14
C GLY A 12 15.87 8.36 -14.69
N THR A 13 15.00 8.20 -15.68
CA THR A 13 14.25 9.31 -16.31
C THR A 13 13.28 9.98 -15.35
N GLU A 14 13.02 11.28 -15.56
CA GLU A 14 12.05 12.03 -14.76
C GLU A 14 10.63 11.50 -14.97
N GLU A 15 10.30 11.05 -16.18
CA GLU A 15 9.03 10.43 -16.50
C GLU A 15 8.81 9.14 -15.69
N CYS A 16 9.83 8.29 -15.57
CA CYS A 16 9.76 7.08 -14.73
C CYS A 16 9.58 7.44 -13.24
N LYS A 17 10.38 8.38 -12.73
CA LYS A 17 10.28 8.85 -11.33
C LYS A 17 8.90 9.43 -11.01
N SER A 18 8.36 10.25 -11.91
CA SER A 18 7.07 10.94 -11.71
C SER A 18 5.89 10.01 -11.49
N ILE A 19 5.94 8.78 -12.02
CA ILE A 19 4.87 7.78 -11.89
C ILE A 19 5.21 6.63 -10.94
N THR A 20 6.43 6.60 -10.39
CA THR A 20 6.92 5.53 -9.52
C THR A 20 6.01 5.33 -8.31
N TYR A 21 5.52 6.42 -7.70
CA TYR A 21 4.62 6.28 -6.55
C TYR A 21 3.29 5.63 -6.89
N LYS A 22 2.68 6.08 -7.99
CA LYS A 22 1.41 5.51 -8.47
C LYS A 22 1.58 4.03 -8.81
N ARG A 23 2.70 3.67 -9.45
CA ARG A 23 3.04 2.27 -9.67
C ARG A 23 3.15 1.51 -8.35
N LEU A 24 3.83 2.09 -7.35
CA LEU A 24 4.01 1.46 -6.04
C LEU A 24 2.67 1.23 -5.32
N ALA A 25 1.67 2.08 -5.53
CA ALA A 25 0.31 1.84 -5.05
C ALA A 25 -0.37 0.63 -5.72
N ILE A 26 0.02 0.30 -6.96
CA ILE A 26 -0.36 -0.93 -7.68
C ILE A 26 0.50 -2.09 -7.16
N ARG A 27 -0.08 -2.90 -6.26
CA ARG A 27 0.63 -3.97 -5.54
C ARG A 27 0.69 -5.29 -6.33
N GLU A 28 0.94 -5.20 -7.62
CA GLU A 28 1.05 -6.34 -8.53
C GLU A 28 2.17 -6.09 -9.54
N PHE A 29 2.70 -7.16 -10.14
CA PHE A 29 3.62 -7.00 -11.27
C PHE A 29 2.92 -6.28 -12.41
N MET A 30 3.59 -5.29 -12.99
CA MET A 30 3.00 -4.44 -14.01
C MET A 30 2.60 -5.24 -15.25
N GLY A 31 3.41 -6.23 -15.65
CA GLY A 31 3.03 -7.09 -16.78
C GLY A 31 1.77 -7.90 -16.52
N LEU A 32 1.55 -8.36 -15.28
CA LEU A 32 0.34 -9.07 -14.89
C LEU A 32 -0.88 -8.11 -14.87
N TYR A 33 -0.72 -6.93 -14.28
CA TYR A 33 -1.71 -5.85 -14.32
C TYR A 33 -2.19 -5.53 -15.74
N PHE A 34 -1.27 -5.39 -16.71
CA PHE A 34 -1.64 -5.12 -18.10
C PHE A 34 -2.26 -6.32 -18.83
N SER A 35 -1.95 -7.55 -18.40
CA SER A 35 -2.56 -8.76 -18.98
C SER A 35 -4.02 -8.96 -18.55
N GLN A 36 -4.39 -8.45 -17.38
CA GLN A 36 -5.76 -8.55 -16.84
C GLN A 36 -6.70 -7.48 -17.41
N LYS A 37 -6.18 -6.49 -18.14
CA LYS A 37 -7.01 -5.45 -18.76
C LYS A 37 -7.87 -6.00 -19.88
N ARG A 38 -9.08 -5.44 -19.99
CA ARG A 38 -10.03 -5.72 -21.09
C ARG A 38 -9.44 -5.49 -22.49
N LYS A 39 -8.45 -4.61 -22.61
CA LYS A 39 -7.67 -4.39 -23.83
C LYS A 39 -6.19 -4.69 -23.53
N ILE A 40 -5.76 -5.88 -23.92
CA ILE A 40 -4.37 -6.34 -23.78
C ILE A 40 -3.47 -5.38 -24.57
N GLY A 41 -2.35 -4.97 -23.97
CA GLY A 41 -1.35 -4.11 -24.62
C GLY A 41 -1.65 -2.61 -24.62
N GLN A 42 -2.74 -2.16 -24.00
CA GLN A 42 -3.03 -0.73 -23.88
C GLN A 42 -2.38 -0.11 -22.64
N ILE A 43 -1.42 0.78 -22.86
CA ILE A 43 -0.77 1.57 -21.81
C ILE A 43 -1.76 2.52 -21.13
N ASP A 44 -1.62 2.71 -19.82
CA ASP A 44 -2.44 3.69 -19.11
C ASP A 44 -2.09 5.12 -19.47
N PRO A 45 -3.07 6.05 -19.47
CA PRO A 45 -2.83 7.46 -19.75
C PRO A 45 -1.66 8.06 -18.96
N PHE A 46 -1.58 7.73 -17.66
CA PHE A 46 -0.50 8.23 -16.81
C PHE A 46 0.88 7.67 -17.15
N MET A 47 0.97 6.52 -17.84
CA MET A 47 2.24 5.90 -18.25
C MET A 47 2.66 6.27 -19.68
N ILE A 48 1.76 6.87 -20.48
CA ILE A 48 2.04 7.30 -21.86
C ILE A 48 3.31 8.16 -21.96
N PRO A 49 3.55 9.17 -21.09
CA PRO A 49 4.76 9.99 -21.19
C PRO A 49 6.04 9.16 -21.12
N PHE A 50 6.12 8.23 -20.15
CA PHE A 50 7.30 7.36 -20.01
C PHE A 50 7.44 6.39 -21.19
N GLY A 51 6.33 5.79 -21.65
CA GLY A 51 6.33 4.96 -22.84
C GLY A 51 6.84 5.69 -24.09
N LYS A 52 6.49 6.98 -24.27
CA LYS A 52 6.99 7.81 -25.37
C LYS A 52 8.50 8.04 -25.28
N VAL A 53 9.02 8.32 -24.09
CA VAL A 53 10.48 8.47 -23.88
C VAL A 53 11.20 7.19 -24.29
N ILE A 54 10.74 6.03 -23.81
CA ILE A 54 11.31 4.73 -24.18
C ILE A 54 11.31 4.53 -25.70
N LYS A 55 10.17 4.77 -26.37
CA LYS A 55 10.08 4.62 -27.84
C LYS A 55 11.06 5.50 -28.58
N ASN A 56 11.24 6.75 -28.13
CA ASN A 56 12.15 7.69 -28.75
C ASN A 56 13.60 7.26 -28.51
N SER A 57 13.95 6.89 -27.28
CA SER A 57 15.29 6.45 -26.90
C SER A 57 15.70 5.14 -27.59
N ILE A 58 14.77 4.20 -27.83
CA ILE A 58 15.03 3.00 -28.64
C ILE A 58 15.55 3.39 -30.03
N LYS A 59 14.93 4.39 -30.66
CA LYS A 59 15.30 4.87 -32.00
C LYS A 59 16.60 5.67 -31.97
N GLU A 60 16.72 6.57 -31.01
CA GLU A 60 17.88 7.46 -30.88
C GLU A 60 19.17 6.70 -30.60
N TYR A 61 19.11 5.69 -29.73
CA TYR A 61 20.28 4.88 -29.35
C TYR A 61 20.47 3.62 -30.19
N GLU A 62 19.67 3.48 -31.26
CA GLU A 62 19.66 2.35 -32.18
C GLU A 62 19.68 1.02 -31.42
N VAL A 63 18.78 0.87 -30.43
CA VAL A 63 18.71 -0.32 -29.57
C VAL A 63 18.21 -1.51 -30.38
N ASN A 64 18.97 -2.61 -30.35
CA ASN A 64 18.53 -3.86 -30.95
C ASN A 64 17.39 -4.47 -30.12
N ILE A 65 16.21 -4.60 -30.74
CA ILE A 65 14.99 -5.10 -30.07
C ILE A 65 15.13 -6.53 -29.60
N ASP A 66 15.76 -7.41 -30.39
CA ASP A 66 15.89 -8.81 -30.05
C ASP A 66 16.86 -9.00 -28.88
N ASP A 67 17.96 -8.25 -28.84
CA ASP A 67 18.89 -8.25 -27.70
C ASP A 67 18.23 -7.70 -26.43
N LEU A 68 17.42 -6.63 -26.57
CA LEU A 68 16.67 -6.04 -25.47
C LEU A 68 15.62 -7.00 -24.90
N VAL A 69 14.80 -7.62 -25.76
CA VAL A 69 13.79 -8.60 -25.36
C VAL A 69 14.44 -9.80 -24.69
N LYS A 70 15.53 -10.31 -25.26
CA LYS A 70 16.27 -11.43 -24.68
C LYS A 70 16.79 -11.11 -23.29
N TYR A 71 17.42 -9.95 -23.11
CA TYR A 71 17.89 -9.49 -21.81
C TYR A 71 16.74 -9.42 -20.80
N MET A 72 15.61 -8.84 -21.18
CA MET A 72 14.44 -8.74 -20.30
C MET A 72 13.90 -10.12 -19.92
N ILE A 73 13.77 -11.06 -20.86
CA ILE A 73 13.30 -12.43 -20.56
C ILE A 73 14.27 -13.16 -19.63
N ASP A 74 15.58 -12.98 -19.80
CA ASP A 74 16.60 -13.65 -18.99
C ASP A 74 16.68 -13.11 -17.55
N ASN A 75 16.26 -11.86 -17.32
CA ASN A 75 16.46 -11.16 -16.04
C ASN A 75 15.14 -10.77 -15.34
N ASP A 76 13.98 -11.08 -15.90
CA ASP A 76 12.69 -10.73 -15.31
C ASP A 76 12.27 -11.71 -14.22
N LYS A 77 12.16 -11.20 -12.99
CA LYS A 77 11.75 -11.99 -11.82
C LYS A 77 10.30 -12.46 -11.89
N SER A 78 9.47 -11.79 -12.68
CA SER A 78 8.02 -12.03 -12.73
C SER A 78 7.57 -12.97 -13.86
N ASN A 79 8.46 -13.30 -14.81
CA ASN A 79 8.15 -13.94 -16.10
C ASN A 79 7.18 -13.14 -17.00
N CYS A 80 6.83 -11.90 -16.65
CA CYS A 80 5.97 -11.05 -17.46
C CYS A 80 6.59 -10.69 -18.82
N ALA A 81 7.91 -10.58 -18.92
CA ALA A 81 8.62 -10.30 -20.17
C ALA A 81 8.38 -11.41 -21.20
N LEU A 82 8.49 -12.68 -20.79
CA LEU A 82 8.20 -13.83 -21.66
C LEU A 82 6.73 -13.87 -22.07
N PHE A 83 5.84 -13.58 -21.12
CA PHE A 83 4.41 -13.49 -21.40
C PHE A 83 4.11 -12.38 -22.43
N ALA A 84 4.64 -11.18 -22.24
CA ALA A 84 4.49 -10.05 -23.15
C ALA A 84 4.96 -10.40 -24.56
N ALA A 85 6.16 -10.99 -24.68
CA ALA A 85 6.74 -11.41 -25.95
C ALA A 85 5.90 -12.48 -26.68
N THR A 86 5.05 -13.23 -25.97
CA THR A 86 4.17 -14.26 -26.57
C THR A 86 2.72 -13.82 -26.74
N ALA A 87 2.27 -12.79 -26.02
CA ALA A 87 0.86 -12.39 -26.00
C ALA A 87 0.57 -11.04 -26.67
N TRP A 88 1.54 -10.13 -26.74
CA TRP A 88 1.30 -8.74 -27.17
C TRP A 88 1.66 -8.49 -28.64
N PHE A 89 2.38 -9.42 -29.28
CA PHE A 89 2.80 -9.29 -30.67
C PHE A 89 2.02 -10.23 -31.57
N LYS A 90 1.76 -9.78 -32.80
CA LYS A 90 1.07 -10.57 -33.81
C LYS A 90 2.04 -11.55 -34.48
N PRO A 91 1.86 -12.87 -34.35
CA PRO A 91 2.72 -13.86 -35.01
C PRO A 91 2.56 -13.80 -36.52
N LYS A 92 3.62 -14.17 -37.26
CA LYS A 92 3.53 -14.37 -38.72
C LYS A 92 2.48 -15.43 -39.06
N ALA A 93 1.72 -15.20 -40.13
CA ALA A 93 0.58 -16.03 -40.52
C ALA A 93 0.95 -17.51 -40.76
N GLU A 94 2.19 -17.80 -41.17
CA GLU A 94 2.69 -19.17 -41.38
C GLU A 94 3.01 -19.94 -40.09
N LEU A 95 3.07 -19.28 -38.93
CA LEU A 95 3.37 -19.91 -37.65
C LEU A 95 2.07 -20.29 -36.92
N SER A 96 1.96 -21.55 -36.48
CA SER A 96 0.94 -21.92 -35.51
C SER A 96 1.25 -21.27 -34.15
N SER A 97 0.22 -21.04 -33.32
CA SER A 97 0.42 -20.45 -31.99
C SER A 97 1.41 -21.26 -31.14
N GLY A 98 1.34 -22.59 -31.19
CA GLY A 98 2.28 -23.47 -30.47
C GLY A 98 3.73 -23.37 -30.97
N ALA A 99 3.92 -23.25 -32.29
CA ALA A 99 5.25 -23.05 -32.88
C ALA A 99 5.82 -21.68 -32.52
N TYR A 100 4.98 -20.64 -32.52
CA TYR A 100 5.35 -19.29 -32.09
C TYR A 100 5.79 -19.28 -30.62
N TYR A 101 4.97 -19.81 -29.70
CA TYR A 101 5.32 -19.85 -28.28
C TYR A 101 6.61 -20.62 -28.01
N SER A 102 6.79 -21.76 -28.68
CA SER A 102 8.00 -22.58 -28.56
C SER A 102 9.24 -21.84 -29.08
N ALA A 103 9.10 -21.09 -30.18
CA ALA A 103 10.18 -20.30 -30.74
C ALA A 103 10.58 -19.13 -29.81
N ILE A 104 9.61 -18.37 -29.30
CA ILE A 104 9.90 -17.28 -28.34
C ILE A 104 10.56 -17.83 -27.07
N ALA A 105 10.03 -18.91 -26.49
CA ALA A 105 10.61 -19.50 -25.29
C ALA A 105 12.04 -20.02 -25.51
N LYS A 106 12.34 -20.56 -26.70
CA LYS A 106 13.65 -21.12 -27.03
C LYS A 106 14.68 -20.06 -27.38
N TYR A 107 14.32 -19.11 -28.25
CA TYR A 107 15.25 -18.15 -28.82
C TYR A 107 15.26 -16.82 -28.08
N LYS A 108 14.17 -16.49 -27.38
CA LYS A 108 13.99 -15.26 -26.58
C LYS A 108 14.13 -13.97 -27.39
N ILE A 109 13.76 -14.04 -28.67
CA ILE A 109 13.76 -12.93 -29.64
C ILE A 109 12.42 -12.93 -30.36
N ILE A 110 11.99 -11.78 -30.90
CA ILE A 110 10.65 -11.63 -31.49
C ILE A 110 10.67 -11.36 -32.99
N THR A 111 11.66 -10.61 -33.49
CA THR A 111 11.66 -10.05 -34.84
C THR A 111 11.48 -11.09 -35.95
N PRO A 112 12.10 -12.30 -35.88
CA PRO A 112 11.91 -13.31 -36.93
C PRO A 112 10.50 -13.92 -36.98
N PHE A 113 9.72 -13.82 -35.90
CA PHE A 113 8.50 -14.59 -35.67
C PHE A 113 7.21 -13.77 -35.68
N VAL A 114 7.32 -12.43 -35.74
CA VAL A 114 6.18 -11.50 -35.76
C VAL A 114 6.00 -10.88 -37.14
N GLU A 115 4.76 -10.48 -37.48
CA GLU A 115 4.48 -9.80 -38.76
C GLU A 115 5.20 -8.44 -38.83
N GLU A 116 5.09 -7.67 -37.75
CA GLU A 116 5.71 -6.37 -37.57
C GLU A 116 6.08 -6.20 -36.09
N VAL A 117 7.19 -5.51 -35.83
CA VAL A 117 7.58 -5.14 -34.47
C VAL A 117 6.83 -3.87 -34.08
N ASP A 118 5.78 -4.04 -33.28
CA ASP A 118 5.05 -2.92 -32.69
C ASP A 118 5.88 -2.27 -31.57
N LEU A 119 6.42 -1.08 -31.85
CA LEU A 119 7.22 -0.33 -30.88
C LEU A 119 6.41 0.16 -29.67
N ASP A 120 5.08 0.32 -29.77
CA ASP A 120 4.25 0.62 -28.61
C ASP A 120 4.20 -0.57 -27.65
N ALA A 121 4.05 -1.79 -28.18
CA ALA A 121 4.09 -3.02 -27.39
C ALA A 121 5.48 -3.27 -26.78
N VAL A 122 6.56 -3.01 -27.53
CA VAL A 122 7.94 -3.08 -26.98
C VAL A 122 8.11 -2.08 -25.85
N ALA A 123 7.68 -0.82 -26.02
CA ALA A 123 7.82 0.18 -24.98
C ALA A 123 7.01 -0.16 -23.74
N LEU A 124 5.80 -0.70 -23.88
CA LEU A 124 5.02 -1.19 -22.73
C LEU A 124 5.74 -2.34 -22.02
N MET A 125 6.39 -3.24 -22.75
CA MET A 125 7.17 -4.34 -22.17
C MET A 125 8.35 -3.81 -21.36
N VAL A 126 9.05 -2.78 -21.86
CA VAL A 126 10.12 -2.08 -21.13
C VAL A 126 9.58 -1.38 -19.89
N VAL A 127 8.45 -0.66 -19.98
CA VAL A 127 7.80 -0.03 -18.83
C VAL A 127 7.55 -1.06 -17.72
N CYS A 128 6.98 -2.21 -18.07
CA CYS A 128 6.71 -3.28 -17.10
C CYS A 128 8.00 -3.79 -16.47
N PHE A 129 9.01 -4.09 -17.30
CA PHE A 129 10.28 -4.61 -16.82
C PHE A 129 10.98 -3.65 -15.85
N VAL A 130 11.06 -2.36 -16.20
CA VAL A 130 11.69 -1.32 -15.37
C VAL A 130 11.01 -1.26 -14.00
N PHE A 131 9.67 -1.21 -13.97
CA PHE A 131 8.96 -1.15 -12.68
C PHE A 131 9.14 -2.44 -11.87
N ASP A 132 9.01 -3.60 -12.50
CA ASP A 132 9.03 -4.87 -11.79
C ASP A 132 10.42 -5.27 -11.28
N ASN A 133 11.50 -4.82 -11.95
CA ASN A 133 12.85 -5.28 -11.66
C ASN A 133 13.81 -4.19 -11.16
N LEU A 134 13.61 -2.92 -11.56
CA LEU A 134 14.60 -1.84 -11.34
C LEU A 134 14.13 -0.76 -10.38
N THR A 135 12.82 -0.55 -10.23
CA THR A 135 12.31 0.46 -9.29
C THR A 135 12.25 -0.06 -7.85
N PRO A 136 12.43 0.81 -6.84
CA PRO A 136 12.35 0.41 -5.45
C PRO A 136 11.02 -0.26 -5.13
N THR A 137 11.05 -1.33 -4.35
CA THR A 137 9.86 -2.04 -3.84
C THR A 137 9.54 -1.71 -2.39
N LYS A 138 10.47 -1.01 -1.71
CA LYS A 138 10.34 -0.57 -0.31
C LYS A 138 10.15 0.93 -0.25
N ILE A 139 9.38 1.38 0.74
CA ILE A 139 9.07 2.78 0.94
C ILE A 139 9.68 3.28 2.22
N ASP A 140 10.36 4.41 2.09
CA ASP A 140 10.83 5.23 3.19
C ASP A 140 9.84 6.39 3.37
N ILE A 141 9.08 6.39 4.47
CA ILE A 141 8.12 7.44 4.80
C ILE A 141 8.82 8.80 4.85
N ARG A 142 10.07 8.85 5.35
CA ARG A 142 10.85 10.08 5.47
C ARG A 142 11.06 10.77 4.12
N GLU A 143 11.27 10.00 3.06
CA GLU A 143 11.44 10.56 1.72
C GLU A 143 10.09 10.84 1.08
N PHE A 144 9.14 9.93 1.24
CA PHE A 144 7.83 10.04 0.59
C PHE A 144 7.02 11.27 1.00
N VAL A 145 7.05 11.63 2.29
CA VAL A 145 6.35 12.81 2.84
C VAL A 145 6.83 14.14 2.24
N LYS A 146 8.10 14.21 1.80
CA LYS A 146 8.68 15.45 1.24
C LYS A 146 8.14 15.78 -0.15
N GLU A 147 7.65 14.77 -0.84
CA GLU A 147 7.21 14.85 -2.23
C GLU A 147 5.67 14.83 -2.37
N GLU A 148 4.93 14.78 -1.27
CA GLU A 148 3.47 14.74 -1.31
C GLU A 148 2.89 16.04 -1.86
N VAL A 149 1.84 15.90 -2.66
CA VAL A 149 1.14 17.04 -3.25
C VAL A 149 -0.31 16.98 -2.81
N PHE A 150 -0.75 18.00 -2.06
CA PHE A 150 -2.11 18.12 -1.56
C PHE A 150 -2.88 19.17 -2.37
N ALA A 151 -3.99 18.78 -2.99
CA ALA A 151 -4.88 19.72 -3.70
C ALA A 151 -5.95 20.35 -2.78
N TYR A 152 -6.16 19.80 -1.59
CA TYR A 152 -7.20 20.21 -0.66
C TYR A 152 -6.61 20.67 0.67
N PRO A 153 -7.38 21.42 1.49
CA PRO A 153 -6.98 21.74 2.86
C PRO A 153 -6.75 20.48 3.68
N THR A 154 -5.63 20.44 4.38
CA THR A 154 -5.26 19.34 5.27
C THR A 154 -5.19 19.78 6.72
N ASN A 155 -5.41 18.83 7.62
CA ASN A 155 -5.09 19.02 9.03
C ASN A 155 -3.57 18.93 9.26
N GLN A 156 -3.12 19.07 10.52
CA GLN A 156 -1.70 19.01 10.88
C GLN A 156 -0.99 17.69 10.55
N TYR A 157 -1.74 16.64 10.22
CA TYR A 157 -1.25 15.33 9.83
C TYR A 157 -1.35 15.09 8.33
N GLY A 158 -1.72 16.07 7.50
CA GLY A 158 -1.85 15.88 6.05
C GLY A 158 -3.15 15.18 5.61
N LEU A 159 -4.15 15.05 6.50
CA LEU A 159 -5.42 14.42 6.15
C LEU A 159 -6.43 15.45 5.63
N THR A 160 -7.12 15.10 4.54
CA THR A 160 -8.22 15.86 3.95
C THR A 160 -9.55 15.30 4.41
N LYS A 161 -10.56 16.15 4.65
CA LYS A 161 -11.93 15.72 4.91
C LYS A 161 -12.59 15.26 3.61
N VAL A 162 -12.93 13.97 3.55
CA VAL A 162 -13.43 13.28 2.35
C VAL A 162 -14.86 12.76 2.50
N ASN A 163 -15.67 13.42 3.35
CA ASN A 163 -17.10 13.11 3.45
C ASN A 163 -17.76 13.15 2.06
N GLY A 164 -18.48 12.08 1.71
CA GLY A 164 -19.09 11.90 0.39
C GLY A 164 -18.21 11.18 -0.64
N ALA A 165 -16.96 10.82 -0.29
CA ALA A 165 -16.14 9.97 -1.14
C ALA A 165 -16.77 8.58 -1.35
N VAL A 166 -16.58 8.03 -2.56
CA VAL A 166 -16.99 6.66 -2.89
C VAL A 166 -15.77 5.76 -2.78
N PHE A 167 -15.67 5.03 -1.68
CA PHE A 167 -14.60 4.05 -1.47
C PHE A 167 -14.75 2.83 -2.39
N LYS A 168 -13.61 2.33 -2.84
CA LYS A 168 -13.45 1.20 -3.78
C LYS A 168 -12.42 0.20 -3.25
N LEU A 169 -12.09 -0.82 -4.04
CA LEU A 169 -11.10 -1.84 -3.68
C LEU A 169 -9.67 -1.29 -3.73
N ASP A 170 -9.36 -0.46 -4.72
CA ASP A 170 -8.00 0.01 -4.92
C ASP A 170 -7.76 1.46 -4.57
N GLY A 171 -8.82 2.17 -4.20
CA GLY A 171 -8.81 3.61 -4.00
C GLY A 171 -10.18 4.17 -3.60
N LEU A 172 -10.35 5.46 -3.82
CA LEU A 172 -11.62 6.17 -3.59
C LEU A 172 -11.84 7.22 -4.67
N ILE A 173 -13.11 7.51 -4.97
CA ILE A 173 -13.49 8.65 -5.82
C ILE A 173 -13.87 9.82 -4.94
N PHE A 174 -13.26 10.97 -5.18
CA PHE A 174 -13.55 12.21 -4.48
C PHE A 174 -13.38 13.40 -5.43
N ASP A 175 -14.38 14.27 -5.48
CA ASP A 175 -14.40 15.50 -6.30
C ASP A 175 -14.04 15.28 -7.78
N GLY A 176 -14.66 14.28 -8.42
CA GLY A 176 -14.44 13.96 -9.84
C GLY A 176 -13.07 13.34 -10.17
N LYS A 177 -12.28 13.00 -9.15
CA LYS A 177 -10.98 12.32 -9.28
C LYS A 177 -11.02 10.97 -8.59
N GLY A 178 -10.34 9.99 -9.19
CA GLY A 178 -10.01 8.73 -8.54
C GLY A 178 -8.64 8.81 -7.89
N TYR A 179 -8.53 8.38 -6.64
CA TYR A 179 -7.28 8.31 -5.89
C TYR A 179 -7.01 6.85 -5.54
N TYR A 180 -5.92 6.29 -6.05
CA TYR A 180 -5.46 5.00 -5.53
C TYR A 180 -5.09 5.13 -4.06
N TYR A 181 -5.37 4.10 -3.27
CA TYR A 181 -5.01 4.12 -1.85
C TYR A 181 -3.50 4.23 -1.69
N ASN A 182 -3.12 4.90 -0.60
CA ASN A 182 -1.74 4.87 -0.13
C ASN A 182 -1.24 3.42 -0.05
N ILE A 183 -0.05 3.16 -0.58
CA ILE A 183 0.65 1.87 -0.52
C ILE A 183 0.76 1.28 0.91
N LEU A 184 0.70 2.10 1.95
CA LEU A 184 0.73 1.61 3.32
C LEU A 184 -0.66 1.27 3.89
N THR A 185 -1.74 1.54 3.14
CA THR A 185 -3.11 1.18 3.53
C THR A 185 -3.28 -0.33 3.57
N ASN A 186 -3.96 -0.88 4.58
CA ASN A 186 -4.39 -2.28 4.51
C ASN A 186 -5.57 -2.41 3.53
N LYS A 187 -5.38 -3.17 2.44
CA LYS A 187 -6.40 -3.39 1.39
C LYS A 187 -7.21 -4.68 1.60
N ALA A 188 -7.08 -5.36 2.75
CA ALA A 188 -7.85 -6.56 3.03
C ALA A 188 -9.36 -6.25 3.01
N PRO A 189 -10.18 -6.95 2.20
CA PRO A 189 -11.63 -6.82 2.26
C PRO A 189 -12.20 -7.63 3.43
N VAL A 190 -13.46 -7.36 3.80
CA VAL A 190 -14.17 -8.20 4.78
C VAL A 190 -14.55 -9.53 4.13
N ASN A 191 -15.06 -9.47 2.89
CA ASN A 191 -15.44 -10.62 2.07
C ASN A 191 -14.79 -10.57 0.69
N SER A 192 -14.59 -11.75 0.11
CA SER A 192 -13.98 -11.92 -1.22
C SER A 192 -14.72 -11.30 -2.40
N ARG A 193 -15.98 -10.89 -2.19
CA ARG A 193 -16.85 -10.27 -3.19
C ARG A 193 -17.16 -8.81 -2.88
N ASP A 194 -16.53 -8.24 -1.84
CA ASP A 194 -16.74 -6.84 -1.52
C ASP A 194 -16.20 -5.96 -2.65
N THR A 195 -16.88 -4.84 -2.86
CA THR A 195 -16.49 -3.80 -3.83
C THR A 195 -15.64 -2.69 -3.18
N MET A 196 -15.24 -2.87 -1.92
CA MET A 196 -14.41 -1.94 -1.17
C MET A 196 -13.58 -2.67 -0.12
N VAL A 197 -12.46 -2.06 0.26
CA VAL A 197 -11.58 -2.56 1.33
C VAL A 197 -12.27 -2.53 2.69
N GLY A 198 -11.82 -3.37 3.61
CA GLY A 198 -12.58 -3.68 4.80
C GLY A 198 -12.72 -2.51 5.78
N PHE A 199 -11.69 -1.68 5.97
CA PHE A 199 -11.82 -0.48 6.80
C PHE A 199 -12.90 0.47 6.23
N ALA A 200 -12.91 0.66 4.90
CA ALA A 200 -13.86 1.52 4.23
C ALA A 200 -15.28 0.96 4.30
N ARG A 201 -15.43 -0.38 4.20
CA ARG A 201 -16.71 -1.07 4.42
C ARG A 201 -17.27 -0.80 5.81
N ILE A 202 -16.44 -0.95 6.84
CA ILE A 202 -16.87 -0.74 8.23
C ILE A 202 -17.22 0.75 8.45
N ILE A 203 -16.40 1.68 7.97
CA ILE A 203 -16.71 3.12 8.05
C ILE A 203 -18.04 3.41 7.35
N HIS A 204 -18.22 2.94 6.12
CA HIS A 204 -19.44 3.17 5.33
C HIS A 204 -20.70 2.60 6.00
N ASP A 205 -20.62 1.39 6.53
CA ASP A 205 -21.80 0.68 7.04
C ASP A 205 -22.15 1.07 8.49
N GLU A 206 -21.14 1.38 9.32
CA GLU A 206 -21.30 1.52 10.77
C GLU A 206 -21.09 2.94 11.30
N THR A 207 -20.59 3.88 10.49
CA THR A 207 -20.39 5.27 10.93
C THR A 207 -21.38 6.22 10.26
N LYS A 208 -21.85 7.22 11.01
CA LYS A 208 -22.76 8.26 10.53
C LYS A 208 -22.45 9.57 11.24
N ASN A 209 -22.73 10.70 10.57
CA ASN A 209 -22.60 12.04 11.15
C ASN A 209 -21.22 12.32 11.77
N CYS A 210 -20.16 11.82 11.15
CA CYS A 210 -18.79 12.02 11.58
C CYS A 210 -17.95 12.56 10.43
N ASP A 211 -16.76 13.05 10.75
CA ASP A 211 -15.78 13.46 9.76
C ASP A 211 -14.96 12.25 9.33
N ILE A 212 -14.88 12.02 8.02
CA ILE A 212 -14.02 10.99 7.44
C ILE A 212 -12.83 11.70 6.83
N LEU A 213 -11.64 11.40 7.33
CA LEU A 213 -10.39 12.03 6.93
C LEU A 213 -9.51 10.99 6.24
N TYR A 214 -8.93 11.35 5.10
CA TYR A 214 -8.01 10.49 4.36
C TYR A 214 -6.85 11.30 3.78
N ARG A 215 -5.66 10.70 3.70
CA ARG A 215 -4.47 11.33 3.12
C ARG A 215 -4.51 11.25 1.59
N LEU A 216 -4.96 12.32 0.94
CA LEU A 216 -5.04 12.41 -0.52
C LEU A 216 -3.75 13.01 -1.11
N ASP A 217 -2.96 12.18 -1.78
CA ASP A 217 -1.79 12.62 -2.54
C ASP A 217 -2.14 12.68 -4.04
N GLU A 218 -1.97 13.85 -4.67
CA GLU A 218 -2.24 14.06 -6.10
C GLU A 218 -1.40 13.17 -7.00
N ARG A 219 -0.24 12.70 -6.55
CA ARG A 219 0.57 11.71 -7.27
C ARG A 219 -0.16 10.37 -7.47
N LEU A 220 -1.15 10.06 -6.64
CA LEU A 220 -2.02 8.88 -6.76
C LEU A 220 -3.33 9.16 -7.52
N SER A 221 -3.56 10.41 -7.91
CA SER A 221 -4.80 10.82 -8.58
C SER A 221 -4.82 10.48 -10.07
N VAL A 222 -6.00 10.16 -10.56
CA VAL A 222 -6.36 10.07 -11.99
C VAL A 222 -7.75 10.69 -12.18
N PRO A 223 -8.12 11.13 -13.40
CA PRO A 223 -9.50 11.46 -13.69
C PRO A 223 -10.43 10.31 -13.32
N GLU A 224 -11.63 10.59 -12.80
CA GLU A 224 -12.60 9.54 -12.43
C GLU A 224 -12.90 8.59 -13.60
N SER A 225 -12.96 9.11 -14.83
CA SER A 225 -13.19 8.32 -16.05
C SER A 225 -12.07 7.31 -16.35
N GLU A 226 -10.89 7.49 -15.77
CA GLU A 226 -9.72 6.60 -15.94
C GLU A 226 -9.52 5.67 -14.75
N TYR A 227 -10.22 5.91 -13.63
CA TYR A 227 -10.11 5.07 -12.45
C TYR A 227 -10.75 3.70 -12.69
N TYR A 228 -10.06 2.64 -12.24
CA TYR A 228 -10.65 1.32 -12.16
C TYR A 228 -9.98 0.50 -11.04
N ASP A 229 -10.72 -0.46 -10.48
CA ASP A 229 -10.17 -1.41 -9.53
C ASP A 229 -9.44 -2.54 -10.29
N TYR A 230 -8.16 -2.72 -10.01
CA TYR A 230 -7.31 -3.75 -10.63
C TYR A 230 -7.25 -5.03 -9.80
N THR A 231 -7.53 -4.94 -8.49
CA THR A 231 -7.57 -6.10 -7.61
C THR A 231 -8.75 -7.01 -7.97
N GLY A 232 -8.44 -8.25 -8.33
CA GLY A 232 -9.42 -9.33 -8.56
C GLY A 232 -10.04 -9.86 -7.26
N ALA A 233 -10.74 -11.00 -7.32
CA ALA A 233 -11.36 -11.62 -6.14
C ALA A 233 -10.31 -12.00 -5.09
N ALA A 234 -10.34 -11.34 -3.92
CA ALA A 234 -9.45 -11.63 -2.81
C ALA A 234 -10.02 -12.77 -1.95
N PHE A 235 -9.28 -13.85 -1.68
CA PHE A 235 -9.85 -15.02 -0.99
C PHE A 235 -9.75 -14.98 0.55
N ALA A 236 -9.30 -13.86 1.14
CA ALA A 236 -9.25 -13.68 2.58
C ALA A 236 -10.65 -13.44 3.16
N LYS A 237 -10.96 -14.10 4.29
CA LYS A 237 -12.24 -13.95 5.00
C LYS A 237 -11.97 -13.35 6.39
N PHE A 238 -12.67 -12.29 6.72
CA PHE A 238 -12.81 -11.85 8.11
C PHE A 238 -13.60 -12.90 8.90
N ARG A 239 -13.03 -13.41 9.99
CA ARG A 239 -13.74 -14.28 10.95
C ARG A 239 -13.99 -13.45 12.20
N GLY A 240 -15.15 -12.80 12.26
CA GLY A 240 -15.49 -11.88 13.35
C GLY A 240 -15.48 -12.55 14.73
N PRO A 241 -14.70 -12.04 15.70
CA PRO A 241 -14.77 -12.48 17.08
C PRO A 241 -15.71 -11.61 17.94
N GLN A 242 -15.97 -12.06 19.17
CA GLN A 242 -16.66 -11.29 20.21
C GLN A 242 -15.64 -10.42 20.96
N PHE A 243 -16.00 -9.17 21.20
CA PHE A 243 -15.18 -8.20 21.92
C PHE A 243 -15.60 -8.13 23.39
N ASN A 244 -14.66 -8.43 24.31
CA ASN A 244 -14.81 -8.16 25.73
C ASN A 244 -13.75 -7.12 26.15
N PHE A 245 -14.13 -6.21 27.03
CA PHE A 245 -13.18 -5.29 27.65
C PHE A 245 -13.49 -5.28 29.13
N ASP A 246 -12.85 -6.17 29.88
CA ASP A 246 -13.00 -6.20 31.32
C ASP A 246 -12.21 -5.04 31.95
N ARG A 247 -12.90 -4.25 32.79
CA ARG A 247 -12.34 -3.06 33.49
C ARG A 247 -11.29 -3.44 34.54
N SER A 248 -11.12 -4.72 34.85
CA SER A 248 -10.41 -5.20 36.04
C SER A 248 -8.89 -4.99 36.06
N LYS A 249 -8.26 -4.47 34.99
CA LYS A 249 -6.79 -4.31 34.89
C LYS A 249 -6.26 -2.88 34.69
N LEU A 250 -7.10 -1.85 34.59
CA LEU A 250 -6.67 -0.47 34.33
C LEU A 250 -6.58 0.38 35.60
N ASN A 251 -5.58 0.10 36.44
CA ASN A 251 -5.46 0.71 37.78
C ASN A 251 -4.57 1.99 37.82
N GLY A 252 -4.01 2.43 36.70
CA GLY A 252 -3.08 3.57 36.64
C GLY A 252 -3.39 4.55 35.52
N LYS A 253 -2.82 5.77 35.60
CA LYS A 253 -2.95 6.82 34.56
C LYS A 253 -2.46 6.37 33.17
N LYS A 254 -1.56 5.38 33.13
CA LYS A 254 -1.03 4.75 31.93
C LYS A 254 -0.81 3.27 32.23
N THR A 255 -1.42 2.40 31.44
CA THR A 255 -1.18 0.95 31.45
C THR A 255 -0.54 0.57 30.13
N ILE A 256 0.54 -0.21 30.20
CA ILE A 256 1.24 -0.77 29.04
C ILE A 256 1.08 -2.28 29.09
N THR A 257 0.62 -2.87 27.99
CA THR A 257 0.51 -4.31 27.79
C THR A 257 1.33 -4.67 26.56
N VAL A 258 2.27 -5.59 26.72
CA VAL A 258 3.06 -6.14 25.61
C VAL A 258 2.75 -7.62 25.55
N HIS A 259 2.22 -8.06 24.42
CA HIS A 259 1.91 -9.46 24.17
C HIS A 259 2.80 -10.00 23.06
N ILE A 260 3.32 -11.22 23.21
CA ILE A 260 4.33 -11.80 22.31
C ILE A 260 3.83 -13.10 21.69
N ASP A 261 4.09 -13.25 20.41
CA ASP A 261 4.03 -14.52 19.71
C ASP A 261 5.35 -15.27 19.90
N GLU A 262 5.34 -16.37 20.67
CA GLU A 262 6.57 -17.11 20.99
C GLU A 262 7.23 -17.78 19.76
N GLU A 263 6.48 -18.00 18.68
CA GLU A 263 7.00 -18.64 17.46
C GLU A 263 7.71 -17.65 16.54
N THR A 264 7.08 -16.51 16.30
CA THR A 264 7.61 -15.47 15.38
C THR A 264 8.44 -14.42 16.11
N MET A 265 8.31 -14.35 17.43
CA MET A 265 8.79 -13.28 18.30
C MET A 265 8.11 -11.94 18.05
N ASP A 266 7.11 -11.84 17.17
CA ASP A 266 6.38 -10.59 16.97
C ASP A 266 5.66 -10.17 18.26
N LYS A 267 5.68 -8.86 18.56
CA LYS A 267 4.96 -8.30 19.71
C LYS A 267 3.83 -7.39 19.29
N LEU A 268 2.75 -7.38 20.05
CA LEU A 268 1.71 -6.37 19.98
C LEU A 268 1.75 -5.53 21.25
N LEU A 269 1.94 -4.24 21.09
CA LEU A 269 1.91 -3.25 22.16
C LEU A 269 0.49 -2.67 22.23
N MET A 270 -0.11 -2.66 23.42
CA MET A 270 -1.29 -1.87 23.74
C MET A 270 -0.99 -0.92 24.89
N VAL A 271 -1.28 0.37 24.70
CA VAL A 271 -1.11 1.40 25.73
C VAL A 271 -2.46 2.08 25.97
N VAL A 272 -2.89 2.13 27.22
CA VAL A 272 -4.11 2.83 27.64
C VAL A 272 -3.73 3.97 28.56
N LYS A 273 -4.00 5.21 28.16
CA LYS A 273 -3.75 6.43 28.96
C LYS A 273 -5.07 7.08 29.34
N GLN A 274 -5.27 7.36 30.62
CA GLN A 274 -6.44 8.11 31.10
C GLN A 274 -6.19 9.61 30.97
N GLY A 275 -7.14 10.32 30.39
CA GLY A 275 -7.11 11.76 30.18
C GLY A 275 -8.44 12.42 30.54
N ILE A 276 -8.43 13.76 30.59
CA ILE A 276 -9.63 14.58 30.74
C ILE A 276 -9.75 15.45 29.50
N ASP A 277 -10.89 15.39 28.83
CA ASP A 277 -11.17 16.25 27.69
C ASP A 277 -11.29 17.69 28.19
N GLN A 278 -10.45 18.58 27.68
CA GLN A 278 -10.40 19.97 28.12
C GLN A 278 -11.66 20.77 27.77
N ASN A 279 -12.40 20.35 26.74
CA ASN A 279 -13.61 21.04 26.29
C ASN A 279 -14.85 20.62 27.09
N THR A 280 -14.93 19.34 27.45
CA THR A 280 -16.12 18.75 28.11
C THR A 280 -15.92 18.46 29.59
N GLY A 281 -14.67 18.34 30.05
CA GLY A 281 -14.32 17.90 31.39
C GLY A 281 -14.52 16.40 31.64
N GLU A 282 -14.88 15.63 30.61
CA GLU A 282 -15.15 14.20 30.73
C GLU A 282 -13.85 13.37 30.74
N GLU A 283 -13.85 12.29 31.51
CA GLU A 283 -12.79 11.28 31.46
C GLU A 283 -12.87 10.51 30.14
N PHE A 284 -11.71 10.31 29.53
CA PHE A 284 -11.57 9.47 28.37
C PHE A 284 -10.25 8.68 28.41
N TRP A 285 -10.18 7.62 27.63
CA TRP A 285 -9.01 6.75 27.49
C TRP A 285 -8.45 6.88 26.07
N HIS A 286 -7.17 7.26 25.98
CA HIS A 286 -6.39 7.06 24.76
C HIS A 286 -5.94 5.61 24.71
N ILE A 287 -6.47 4.85 23.76
CA ILE A 287 -6.10 3.46 23.52
C ILE A 287 -5.24 3.44 22.25
N GLU A 288 -4.01 2.99 22.40
CA GLU A 288 -3.01 2.90 21.33
C GLU A 288 -2.63 1.43 21.14
N ILE A 289 -2.57 0.97 19.90
CA ILE A 289 -2.10 -0.37 19.54
C ILE A 289 -0.98 -0.22 18.52
N GLU A 290 0.16 -0.87 18.73
CA GLU A 290 1.28 -0.83 17.81
C GLU A 290 1.84 -2.24 17.55
N THR A 291 2.01 -2.60 16.28
CA THR A 291 2.68 -3.84 15.89
C THR A 291 4.19 -3.68 16.02
N LEU A 292 4.87 -4.64 16.64
CA LEU A 292 6.32 -4.63 16.78
C LEU A 292 6.88 -5.94 16.17
N PRO A 293 7.13 -5.97 14.85
CA PRO A 293 7.70 -7.16 14.19
C PRO A 293 9.11 -7.48 14.68
N TYR A 294 9.41 -8.75 14.86
CA TYR A 294 10.76 -9.19 15.19
C TYR A 294 11.73 -8.90 14.03
N ARG A 295 12.98 -8.56 14.38
CA ARG A 295 14.02 -8.30 13.40
C ARG A 295 15.42 -8.58 13.95
N ASP A 296 16.19 -9.36 13.20
CA ASP A 296 17.58 -9.70 13.56
C ASP A 296 18.61 -8.59 13.27
N SER A 297 18.25 -7.60 12.46
CA SER A 297 19.17 -6.56 11.97
C SER A 297 18.68 -5.15 12.29
N THR A 298 19.60 -4.29 12.72
CA THR A 298 19.35 -2.87 12.98
C THR A 298 19.55 -1.98 11.74
N ASN A 299 19.89 -2.56 10.58
CA ASN A 299 20.16 -1.77 9.37
C ASN A 299 18.88 -1.17 8.77
N GLY A 300 18.91 0.09 8.33
CA GLY A 300 17.76 0.74 7.67
C GLY A 300 16.68 1.18 8.67
N TYR A 301 15.41 1.01 8.30
CA TYR A 301 14.25 1.43 9.10
C TYR A 301 13.23 0.30 9.26
N VAL A 302 12.31 0.49 10.21
CA VAL A 302 11.16 -0.40 10.44
C VAL A 302 9.89 0.44 10.41
N ILE A 303 8.89 -0.02 9.66
CA ILE A 303 7.55 0.56 9.62
C ILE A 303 6.60 -0.33 10.41
N THR A 304 5.91 0.23 11.39
CA THR A 304 4.91 -0.45 12.22
C THR A 304 3.52 0.06 11.89
N THR A 305 2.50 -0.76 12.14
CA THR A 305 1.10 -0.31 12.15
C THR A 305 0.78 0.22 13.53
N PHE A 306 0.30 1.46 13.59
CA PHE A 306 -0.16 2.12 14.80
C PHE A 306 -1.64 2.46 14.64
N LEU A 307 -2.43 2.07 15.62
CA LEU A 307 -3.87 2.28 15.65
C LEU A 307 -4.20 3.03 16.93
N HIS A 308 -5.15 3.96 16.85
CA HIS A 308 -5.50 4.79 17.99
C HIS A 308 -7.00 4.97 18.10
N GLY A 309 -7.50 5.03 19.33
CA GLY A 309 -8.88 5.35 19.65
C GLY A 309 -9.00 6.20 20.91
N MET A 310 -9.94 7.15 20.92
CA MET A 310 -10.33 7.91 22.12
C MET A 310 -11.68 7.39 22.62
N TYR A 311 -11.67 6.67 23.73
CA TYR A 311 -12.85 6.02 24.32
C TYR A 311 -13.37 6.78 25.54
N TYR A 312 -14.66 7.04 25.62
CA TYR A 312 -15.33 7.75 26.72
C TYR A 312 -16.12 6.73 27.57
N PRO A 313 -15.59 6.27 28.73
CA PRO A 313 -16.15 5.14 29.46
C PRO A 313 -17.54 5.37 30.03
N HIS A 314 -17.91 6.63 30.27
CA HIS A 314 -19.23 7.01 30.77
C HIS A 314 -20.31 6.92 29.69
N LYS A 315 -19.94 7.15 28.44
CA LYS A 315 -20.85 7.11 27.27
C LYS A 315 -20.79 5.77 26.54
N ASP A 316 -19.78 4.95 26.81
CA ASP A 316 -19.49 3.69 26.10
C ASP A 316 -19.29 3.88 24.58
N VAL A 317 -18.61 4.96 24.21
CA VAL A 317 -18.34 5.31 22.79
C VAL A 317 -16.89 5.71 22.57
N PHE A 318 -16.42 5.48 21.36
CA PHE A 318 -15.23 6.12 20.80
C PHE A 318 -15.62 7.37 20.05
N THR A 319 -14.80 8.42 20.07
CA THR A 319 -15.07 9.66 19.31
C THR A 319 -14.02 10.00 18.26
N HIS A 320 -12.90 9.29 18.28
CA HIS A 320 -11.79 9.41 17.35
C HIS A 320 -11.16 8.04 17.16
N ILE A 321 -10.93 7.63 15.91
CA ILE A 321 -10.25 6.39 15.55
C ILE A 321 -9.35 6.66 14.35
N ASP A 322 -8.06 6.33 14.45
CA ASP A 322 -7.11 6.55 13.36
C ASP A 322 -6.23 5.35 13.03
N TYR A 323 -5.78 5.33 11.78
CA TYR A 323 -4.83 4.36 11.23
C TYR A 323 -3.59 5.06 10.74
N THR A 324 -2.47 4.64 11.30
CA THR A 324 -1.19 5.31 11.17
C THR A 324 -0.09 4.29 10.92
N LYS A 325 0.96 4.74 10.24
CA LYS A 325 2.22 4.01 10.14
C LYS A 325 3.32 4.77 10.82
N ASN A 326 3.99 4.14 11.78
CA ASN A 326 5.16 4.73 12.41
C ASN A 326 6.42 4.21 11.71
N GLN A 327 7.37 5.10 11.41
CA GLN A 327 8.69 4.71 10.95
C GLN A 327 9.76 5.05 11.98
N TYR A 328 10.59 4.05 12.29
CA TYR A 328 11.73 4.19 13.20
C TYR A 328 13.02 3.83 12.47
N SER A 329 14.13 4.48 12.84
CA SER A 329 15.46 3.99 12.49
C SER A 329 15.69 2.62 13.16
N GLY A 330 16.43 1.72 12.52
CA GLY A 330 16.60 0.36 13.04
C GLY A 330 17.29 0.31 14.41
N ASN A 331 18.16 1.28 14.72
CA ASN A 331 18.77 1.42 16.05
C ASN A 331 17.75 1.80 17.13
N VAL A 332 16.89 2.80 16.84
CA VAL A 332 15.82 3.20 17.77
C VAL A 332 14.82 2.07 17.96
N TYR A 333 14.43 1.43 16.85
CA TYR A 333 13.50 0.31 16.85
C TYR A 333 14.00 -0.86 17.68
N SER A 334 15.28 -1.25 17.53
CA SER A 334 15.86 -2.37 18.27
C SER A 334 15.84 -2.13 19.79
N GLN A 335 16.11 -0.91 20.24
CA GLN A 335 16.04 -0.55 21.66
C GLN A 335 14.59 -0.54 22.17
N LYS A 336 13.68 0.06 21.41
CA LYS A 336 12.22 0.06 21.68
C LYS A 336 11.69 -1.37 21.80
N TYR A 337 12.02 -2.23 20.83
CA TYR A 337 11.58 -3.63 20.80
C TYR A 337 12.11 -4.44 21.99
N ALA A 338 13.34 -4.17 22.43
CA ALA A 338 13.96 -4.85 23.56
C ALA A 338 13.46 -4.35 24.94
N ASP A 339 12.67 -3.27 24.98
CA ASP A 339 12.29 -2.54 26.20
C ASP A 339 13.50 -2.31 27.12
N SER A 340 14.56 -1.75 26.55
CA SER A 340 15.85 -1.65 27.24
C SER A 340 15.75 -0.79 28.50
N GLN A 341 16.03 -1.39 29.67
CA GLN A 341 15.95 -0.71 30.98
C GLN A 341 16.85 0.55 31.10
N ASN A 342 17.89 0.66 30.28
CA ASN A 342 18.82 1.81 30.24
C ASN A 342 18.71 2.63 28.94
N GLY A 343 17.66 2.43 28.14
CA GLY A 343 17.51 3.00 26.79
C GLY A 343 16.10 3.50 26.49
N ILE A 344 15.70 3.34 25.22
CA ILE A 344 14.42 3.80 24.68
C ILE A 344 13.26 2.89 25.14
N PRO A 345 12.17 3.44 25.72
CA PRO A 345 11.04 2.63 26.20
C PRO A 345 10.24 1.99 25.06
N VAL A 346 9.55 0.88 25.35
CA VAL A 346 8.74 0.17 24.34
C VAL A 346 7.64 1.04 23.70
N ASP A 347 7.11 2.04 24.41
CA ASP A 347 6.10 2.97 23.89
C ASP A 347 6.68 4.29 23.35
N GLN A 348 7.98 4.31 23.04
CA GLN A 348 8.62 5.45 22.39
C GLN A 348 7.90 5.83 21.09
N TYR A 349 7.56 7.12 20.95
CA TYR A 349 7.04 7.70 19.72
C TYR A 349 8.14 7.95 18.68
N THR A 350 7.73 8.14 17.43
CA THR A 350 8.63 8.45 16.32
C THR A 350 9.40 9.76 16.56
N GLU A 351 10.58 9.86 15.94
CA GLU A 351 11.48 11.03 16.10
C GLU A 351 10.82 12.34 15.66
N THR A 352 9.93 12.28 14.67
CA THR A 352 9.19 13.43 14.15
C THR A 352 7.73 13.06 13.90
N ARG A 353 6.86 14.07 13.83
CA ARG A 353 5.43 13.90 13.53
C ARG A 353 5.20 13.30 12.14
N ASP A 354 6.02 13.64 11.15
CA ASP A 354 5.84 13.15 9.78
C ASP A 354 6.10 11.65 9.68
N LEU A 355 6.92 11.10 10.57
CA LEU A 355 7.16 9.66 10.68
C LEU A 355 6.03 8.92 11.41
N HIS A 356 5.11 9.65 12.06
CA HIS A 356 3.81 9.17 12.55
C HIS A 356 2.75 9.43 11.47
N TYR A 357 2.86 8.66 10.39
CA TYR A 357 2.21 8.90 9.11
C TYR A 357 0.75 8.45 9.14
N LYS A 358 -0.15 9.36 9.54
CA LYS A 358 -1.59 9.10 9.54
C LYS A 358 -2.09 8.97 8.11
N ILE A 359 -2.86 7.92 7.84
CA ILE A 359 -3.42 7.62 6.52
C ILE A 359 -4.92 7.90 6.49
N TRP A 360 -5.66 7.47 7.51
CA TRP A 360 -7.08 7.78 7.66
C TRP A 360 -7.47 7.97 9.12
N CYS A 361 -8.53 8.74 9.33
CA CYS A 361 -9.11 9.01 10.64
C CYS A 361 -10.63 9.17 10.49
N ILE A 362 -11.37 8.71 11.49
CA ILE A 362 -12.76 9.12 11.71
C ILE A 362 -12.85 9.84 13.05
N GLU A 363 -13.48 11.02 13.05
CA GLU A 363 -13.61 11.84 14.25
C GLU A 363 -14.89 12.67 14.23
N ASN A 364 -15.15 13.45 15.29
CA ASN A 364 -16.35 14.26 15.43
C ASN A 364 -17.65 13.44 15.30
N GLY A 365 -17.62 12.18 15.74
CA GLY A 365 -18.77 11.28 15.80
C GLY A 365 -18.74 10.41 17.05
N GLU A 366 -19.67 9.49 17.17
CA GLU A 366 -19.71 8.48 18.24
C GLU A 366 -19.72 7.09 17.61
N PHE A 367 -18.80 6.24 18.04
CA PHE A 367 -18.57 4.91 17.48
C PHE A 367 -18.62 3.86 18.57
N THR A 368 -19.24 2.73 18.28
CA THR A 368 -19.35 1.64 19.26
C THR A 368 -17.99 0.97 19.49
N ARG A 369 -17.85 0.27 20.62
CA ARG A 369 -16.69 -0.60 20.87
C ARG A 369 -16.52 -1.68 19.79
N GLU A 370 -17.63 -2.19 19.26
CA GLU A 370 -17.62 -3.16 18.17
C GLU A 370 -17.06 -2.57 16.87
N THR A 371 -17.48 -1.35 16.51
CA THR A 371 -16.95 -0.63 15.34
C THR A 371 -15.46 -0.36 15.47
N TRP A 372 -15.01 0.11 16.64
CA TRP A 372 -13.57 0.28 16.92
C TRP A 372 -12.82 -1.03 16.76
N TYR A 373 -13.30 -2.10 17.40
CA TYR A 373 -12.66 -3.40 17.35
C TYR A 373 -12.54 -3.96 15.92
N LYS A 374 -13.61 -3.89 15.13
CA LYS A 374 -13.59 -4.30 13.71
C LYS A 374 -12.56 -3.50 12.91
N LEU A 375 -12.47 -2.19 13.14
CA LEU A 375 -11.46 -1.34 12.51
C LEU A 375 -10.04 -1.69 12.94
N MET A 376 -9.82 -2.10 14.19
CA MET A 376 -8.51 -2.56 14.65
C MET A 376 -8.11 -3.86 13.95
N ILE A 377 -9.00 -4.87 13.97
CA ILE A 377 -8.72 -6.20 13.41
C ILE A 377 -8.47 -6.13 11.91
N ILE A 378 -9.33 -5.44 11.15
CA ILE A 378 -9.17 -5.36 9.68
C ILE A 378 -7.90 -4.60 9.26
N SER A 379 -7.37 -3.78 10.15
CA SER A 379 -6.17 -2.98 9.93
C SER A 379 -4.88 -3.74 10.21
N LEU A 380 -4.96 -4.86 10.94
CA LEU A 380 -3.85 -5.73 11.33
C LEU A 380 -3.73 -6.95 10.40
N SER A 381 -2.53 -7.53 10.30
CA SER A 381 -2.36 -8.86 9.69
C SER A 381 -2.84 -9.96 10.63
N ASP A 382 -3.17 -11.13 10.10
CA ASP A 382 -3.72 -12.26 10.84
C ASP A 382 -2.93 -12.62 12.11
N SER A 383 -1.59 -12.57 12.06
CA SER A 383 -0.72 -12.80 13.22
C SER A 383 -1.00 -11.83 14.37
N TYR A 384 -1.12 -10.53 14.09
CA TYR A 384 -1.42 -9.52 15.10
C TYR A 384 -2.90 -9.48 15.51
N GLN A 385 -3.82 -9.90 14.64
CA GLN A 385 -5.23 -10.05 15.01
C GLN A 385 -5.39 -11.08 16.13
N ARG A 386 -4.65 -12.20 16.07
CA ARG A 386 -4.59 -13.19 17.16
C ARG A 386 -4.11 -12.55 18.46
N LEU A 387 -2.98 -11.84 18.43
CA LEU A 387 -2.42 -11.20 19.62
C LEU A 387 -3.39 -10.17 20.22
N LEU A 388 -4.08 -9.39 19.38
CA LEU A 388 -5.08 -8.44 19.85
C LEU A 388 -6.25 -9.14 20.54
N ASN A 389 -6.75 -10.24 19.96
CA ASN A 389 -7.82 -11.02 20.56
C ASN A 389 -7.42 -11.63 21.91
N GLU A 390 -6.17 -12.04 22.07
CA GLU A 390 -5.64 -12.57 23.34
C GLU A 390 -5.51 -11.47 24.41
N ILE A 391 -5.14 -10.24 24.02
CA ILE A 391 -5.12 -9.09 24.93
C ILE A 391 -6.54 -8.71 25.41
N LEU A 392 -7.53 -8.85 24.52
CA LEU A 392 -8.93 -8.45 24.75
C LEU A 392 -9.82 -9.58 25.28
N ALA A 393 -9.32 -10.82 25.37
CA ALA A 393 -10.02 -11.95 25.98
C ALA A 393 -10.06 -11.80 27.50
#